data_AF-A0A2T1M006-F1
#
_entry.id   AF-A0A2T1M006-F1
#
_cell.length_a   1.000
_cell.length_b   1.000
_cell.length_c   1.000
_cell.angle_alpha   90.00
_cell.angle_beta   90.00
_cell.angle_gamma   90.00
#
_symmetry.space_group_name_H-M   'P 1'
#
loop_
_entity.id
_entity.type
_entity.pdbx_description
1 polymer ?
#
loop_
_entity_poly.entity_id
_entity_poly.type
_entity_poly.pdbx_seq_one_letter_code
_entity_poly.pdbx_strand_id
1 'polypeptide(L)'
;MENKKPEFSIVDQDQSVISLITELHNYFRDLQSYYKIARGKLTDELEVTHDQAKMQELHDQLHEINQKMEYYHILNNAISTVDVIVHTEVMVSELNPPKIEK
;
A
#
# COMPACT_ATOMS: atom_id res chain seq x y z
N MET A 1 18.60 6.80 -1.97
CA MET A 1 17.38 7.06 -1.16
C MET A 1 17.22 5.90 -0.20
N GLU A 2 17.13 6.17 1.10
CA GLU A 2 16.76 5.13 2.07
C GLU A 2 15.36 4.62 1.73
N ASN A 3 15.19 3.30 1.67
CA ASN A 3 13.87 2.68 1.50
C ASN A 3 13.10 2.84 2.82
N LYS A 4 12.53 4.02 3.09
CA LYS A 4 11.69 4.26 4.27
C LYS A 4 10.32 3.63 4.03
N LYS A 5 9.80 2.91 5.03
CA LYS A 5 8.45 2.37 4.97
C LYS A 5 7.45 3.52 4.82
N PRO A 6 6.50 3.46 3.86
CA PRO A 6 5.44 4.45 3.76
C PRO A 6 4.64 4.54 5.06
N GLU A 7 4.34 5.76 5.47
CA GLU A 7 3.51 6.09 6.63
C GLU A 7 2.17 6.61 6.10
N PHE A 8 1.07 6.11 6.65
CA PHE A 8 -0.25 6.63 6.32
C PHE A 8 -0.57 7.78 7.27
N SER A 9 -0.80 8.96 6.71
CA SER A 9 -1.22 10.14 7.46
C SER A 9 -2.44 10.75 6.78
N ILE A 10 -3.50 10.99 7.55
CA ILE A 10 -4.66 11.74 7.09
C ILE A 10 -4.30 13.21 7.20
N VAL A 11 -4.06 13.87 6.07
CA VAL A 11 -3.51 15.23 6.02
C VAL A 11 -4.58 16.29 6.30
N ASP A 12 -5.86 16.00 6.06
CA ASP A 12 -6.95 16.99 6.16
C ASP A 12 -8.15 16.49 6.98
N GLN A 13 -8.76 17.39 7.77
CA GLN A 13 -9.97 17.13 8.58
C GLN A 13 -11.27 17.14 7.75
N ASP A 14 -11.23 17.69 6.54
CA ASP A 14 -12.39 17.80 5.62
C ASP A 14 -12.26 16.85 4.41
N GLN A 15 -11.80 15.61 4.62
CA GLN A 15 -11.65 14.67 3.50
C GLN A 15 -12.99 14.12 3.01
N SER A 16 -13.25 14.33 1.71
CA SER A 16 -14.27 13.59 0.98
C SER A 16 -13.88 12.10 0.88
N VAL A 17 -14.88 11.23 0.77
CA VAL A 17 -14.68 9.78 0.58
C VAL A 17 -13.74 9.50 -0.60
N ILE A 18 -13.84 10.30 -1.66
CA ILE A 18 -13.00 10.21 -2.86
C ILE A 18 -11.52 10.46 -2.50
N SER A 19 -11.23 11.53 -1.74
CA SER A 19 -9.86 11.84 -1.33
C SER A 19 -9.25 10.71 -0.50
N LEU A 20 -10.01 10.13 0.43
CA LEU A 20 -9.54 9.03 1.27
C LEU A 20 -9.18 7.79 0.43
N ILE A 21 -10.01 7.45 -0.55
CA ILE A 21 -9.79 6.30 -1.43
C ILE A 21 -8.52 6.49 -2.27
N THR A 22 -8.32 7.68 -2.83
CA THR A 22 -7.11 8.01 -3.58
C THR A 22 -5.85 7.90 -2.70
N GLU A 23 -5.89 8.41 -1.47
CA GLU A 23 -4.77 8.31 -0.53
C GLU A 23 -4.46 6.85 -0.14
N LEU A 24 -5.49 6.03 0.10
CA LEU A 24 -5.31 4.60 0.36
C LEU A 24 -4.72 3.87 -0.86
N HIS A 25 -5.15 4.21 -2.07
CA HIS A 25 -4.62 3.66 -3.30
C HIS A 25 -3.13 3.96 -3.45
N ASN A 26 -2.73 5.21 -3.25
CA ASN A 26 -1.32 5.60 -3.24
C ASN A 26 -0.54 4.87 -2.15
N TYR A 27 -1.07 4.79 -0.93
CA TYR A 27 -0.42 4.15 0.20
C TYR A 27 -0.13 2.66 -0.04
N PHE A 28 -1.10 1.90 -0.55
CA PHE A 28 -0.92 0.47 -0.83
C PHE A 28 0.06 0.22 -1.97
N ARG A 29 0.01 1.04 -3.02
CA ARG A 29 0.98 0.99 -4.13
C ARG A 29 2.41 1.22 -3.62
N ASP A 30 2.59 2.23 -2.78
CA ASP A 30 3.90 2.60 -2.25
C ASP A 30 4.43 1.52 -1.29
N LEU A 31 3.57 0.89 -0.49
CA LEU A 31 3.94 -0.26 0.34
C LEU A 31 4.36 -1.46 -0.50
N GLN A 32 3.64 -1.74 -1.60
CA GLN A 32 4.02 -2.81 -2.51
C GLN A 32 5.42 -2.55 -3.12
N SER A 33 5.73 -1.30 -3.47
CA SER A 33 7.05 -0.89 -3.95
C SER A 33 8.13 -1.05 -2.87
N TYR A 34 7.85 -0.57 -1.65
CA TYR A 34 8.74 -0.69 -0.50
C TYR A 34 9.14 -2.15 -0.24
N TYR A 35 8.17 -3.06 -0.21
CA TYR A 35 8.44 -4.49 0.04
C TYR A 35 9.15 -5.18 -1.12
N LYS A 36 8.93 -4.77 -2.39
CA LYS A 36 9.74 -5.24 -3.52
C LYS A 36 11.22 -4.90 -3.34
N ILE A 37 11.52 -3.66 -2.93
CA ILE A 37 12.90 -3.21 -2.68
C ILE A 37 13.49 -3.97 -1.48
N ALA A 38 12.73 -4.11 -0.39
CA ALA A 38 13.19 -4.83 0.80
C ALA A 38 13.49 -6.30 0.51
N ARG A 39 12.65 -6.96 -0.30
CA ARG A 39 12.88 -8.33 -0.77
C ARG A 39 14.19 -8.45 -1.55
N GLY A 40 14.45 -7.52 -2.47
CA GLY A 40 15.71 -7.49 -3.24
C GLY A 40 16.92 -7.42 -2.31
N LYS A 41 16.89 -6.51 -1.32
CA LYS A 41 17.98 -6.39 -0.33
C LYS A 41 18.20 -7.67 0.49
N LEU A 42 17.14 -8.34 0.93
CA LEU A 42 17.25 -9.59 1.67
C LEU A 42 17.80 -10.73 0.79
N THR A 43 17.42 -10.78 -0.49
CA THR A 43 17.99 -11.73 -1.44
C THR A 43 19.48 -11.47 -1.64
N ASP A 44 19.89 -10.22 -1.86
CA ASP A 44 21.31 -9.86 -2.00
C ASP A 44 22.10 -10.21 -0.73
N GLU A 45 21.54 -9.97 0.46
CA GLU A 45 22.17 -10.30 1.74
C GLU A 45 22.28 -11.82 1.96
N LEU A 46 21.28 -12.58 1.54
CA LEU A 46 21.28 -14.04 1.62
C LEU A 46 22.39 -14.65 0.72
N GLU A 47 22.62 -14.09 -0.47
CA GLU A 47 23.65 -14.58 -1.41
C GLU A 47 25.08 -14.46 -0.87
N VAL A 48 25.34 -13.48 0.00
CA VAL A 48 26.67 -13.23 0.57
C VAL A 48 26.84 -13.76 2.00
N THR A 49 25.76 -14.19 2.64
CA THR A 49 25.77 -14.74 4.00
C THR A 49 26.24 -16.19 4.00
N HIS A 50 27.16 -16.54 4.91
CA HIS A 50 27.67 -17.91 5.07
C HIS A 50 27.33 -18.52 6.43
N ASP A 51 26.79 -17.72 7.34
CA ASP A 51 26.33 -18.16 8.66
C ASP A 51 24.92 -18.76 8.56
N GLN A 52 24.78 -20.02 9.00
CA GLN A 52 23.54 -20.78 8.86
C GLN A 52 22.39 -20.20 9.69
N ALA A 53 22.66 -19.66 10.88
CA ALA A 53 21.62 -19.06 11.71
C ALA A 53 21.09 -17.77 11.07
N LYS A 54 21.99 -16.96 10.51
CA LYS A 54 21.63 -15.74 9.78
C LYS A 54 20.89 -16.04 8.48
N MET A 55 21.27 -17.07 7.73
CA MET A 55 20.51 -17.51 6.55
C MET A 55 19.07 -17.87 6.91
N GLN A 56 18.87 -18.61 8.00
CA GLN A 56 17.53 -18.98 8.45
C GLN A 56 16.69 -17.74 8.80
N GLU A 57 17.29 -16.78 9.53
CA GLU A 57 16.63 -15.50 9.83
C GLU A 57 16.23 -14.75 8.55
N LEU A 58 17.11 -14.67 7.57
CA LEU A 58 16.84 -14.02 6.28
C LEU A 58 15.74 -14.74 5.49
N HIS A 59 15.69 -16.07 5.54
CA HIS A 59 14.61 -16.85 4.95
C HIS A 59 13.26 -16.57 5.60
N ASP A 60 13.21 -16.48 6.93
CA ASP A 60 11.98 -16.17 7.67
C ASP A 60 11.48 -14.75 7.33
N GLN A 61 12.40 -13.77 7.23
CA GLN A 61 12.07 -12.41 6.80
C GLN A 61 11.58 -12.36 5.34
N LEU A 62 12.21 -13.12 4.43
CA LEU A 62 11.76 -13.23 3.04
C LEU A 62 10.35 -13.83 2.94
N HIS A 63 10.06 -14.85 3.76
CA HIS A 63 8.72 -15.44 3.83
C HIS A 63 7.68 -14.41 4.27
N GLU A 64 7.97 -13.68 5.35
CA GLU A 64 7.07 -12.64 5.87
C GLU A 64 6.86 -11.50 4.84
N ILE A 65 7.91 -11.05 4.16
CA ILE A 65 7.79 -10.03 3.12
C ILE A 65 6.95 -10.51 1.95
N ASN A 66 7.12 -11.76 1.49
CA ASN A 66 6.32 -12.29 0.40
C ASN A 66 4.83 -12.33 0.76
N GLN A 67 4.48 -12.73 1.99
CA GLN A 67 3.09 -12.68 2.47
C GLN A 67 2.53 -11.25 2.48
N LYS A 68 3.29 -10.29 3.03
CA LYS A 68 2.90 -8.87 3.05
C LYS A 68 2.70 -8.34 1.62
N MET A 69 3.58 -8.68 0.68
CA MET A 69 3.48 -8.27 -0.72
C MET A 69 2.20 -8.78 -1.38
N GLU A 70 1.82 -10.02 -1.11
CA GLU A 70 0.58 -10.61 -1.63
C GLU A 70 -0.65 -9.89 -1.09
N TYR A 71 -0.69 -9.61 0.21
CA TYR A 71 -1.78 -8.83 0.81
C TYR A 71 -1.88 -7.41 0.23
N TYR A 72 -0.75 -6.71 0.09
CA TYR A 72 -0.78 -5.38 -0.52
C TYR A 72 -1.13 -5.41 -2.01
N HIS A 73 -0.82 -6.49 -2.73
CA HIS A 73 -1.30 -6.65 -4.10
C HIS A 73 -2.82 -6.76 -4.16
N ILE A 74 -3.42 -7.57 -3.28
CA ILE A 74 -4.88 -7.73 -3.19
C ILE A 74 -5.53 -6.41 -2.80
N LEU A 75 -5.01 -5.73 -1.77
CA LEU A 75 -5.50 -4.42 -1.34
C LEU A 75 -5.40 -3.38 -2.45
N ASN A 76 -4.28 -3.34 -3.19
CA ASN A 76 -4.10 -2.45 -4.31
C ASN A 76 -5.14 -2.71 -5.42
N ASN A 77 -5.38 -3.96 -5.79
CA ASN A 77 -6.39 -4.28 -6.82
C ASN A 77 -7.81 -3.93 -6.36
N ALA A 78 -8.13 -4.20 -5.09
CA ALA A 78 -9.43 -3.87 -4.50
C ALA A 78 -9.66 -2.35 -4.50
N ILE A 79 -8.68 -1.58 -4.01
CA ILE A 79 -8.82 -0.13 -3.95
C ILE A 79 -8.79 0.51 -5.33
N SER A 80 -8.02 -0.01 -6.31
CA SER A 80 -8.10 0.48 -7.70
C SER A 80 -9.51 0.31 -8.28
N THR A 81 -10.21 -0.79 -7.94
CA THR A 81 -11.60 -1.00 -8.37
C THR A 81 -12.53 0.02 -7.72
N VAL A 82 -12.38 0.25 -6.42
CA VAL A 82 -13.15 1.25 -5.68
C VAL A 82 -12.89 2.66 -6.22
N ASP A 83 -11.64 3.01 -6.48
CA ASP A 83 -11.17 4.29 -7.01
C ASP A 83 -11.85 4.60 -8.35
N VAL A 84 -11.91 3.63 -9.28
CA VAL A 84 -12.63 3.78 -10.55
C VAL A 84 -14.12 4.03 -10.32
N ILE A 85 -14.76 3.31 -9.40
CA ILE A 85 -16.19 3.43 -9.13
C ILE A 85 -16.55 4.78 -8.52
N VAL A 86 -15.79 5.24 -7.51
CA VAL A 86 -16.12 6.49 -6.81
C VAL A 86 -15.90 7.75 -7.63
N HIS A 87 -15.11 7.68 -8.69
CA HIS A 87 -14.92 8.76 -9.66
C HIS A 87 -15.97 8.78 -10.78
N THR A 88 -16.94 7.86 -10.79
CA THR A 88 -18.08 7.92 -11.73
C THR A 88 -19.05 9.04 -11.35
N GLU A 89 -19.71 9.66 -12.33
CA GLU A 89 -20.63 10.79 -12.11
C GLU A 89 -21.72 10.46 -11.08
N VAL A 90 -22.31 9.26 -11.17
CA VAL A 90 -23.34 8.78 -10.23
C VAL A 90 -22.79 8.75 -8.81
N MET A 91 -21.62 8.15 -8.59
CA MET A 91 -21.03 8.04 -7.26
C MET A 91 -20.53 9.39 -6.73
N VAL A 92 -19.99 10.25 -7.60
CA VAL A 92 -19.59 11.61 -7.21
C VAL A 92 -20.80 12.40 -6.70
N SER A 93 -21.95 12.30 -7.36
CA SER A 93 -23.17 12.97 -6.92
C SER A 93 -23.73 12.42 -5.60
N GLU A 94 -23.63 11.11 -5.38
CA GLU A 94 -24.04 10.45 -4.14
C GLU A 94 -23.11 10.81 -2.96
N LEU A 95 -21.81 10.85 -3.21
CA LEU A 95 -20.78 11.08 -2.18
C LEU A 95 -20.55 12.57 -1.87
N ASN A 96 -21.01 13.47 -2.75
CA ASN A 96 -21.04 14.92 -2.54
C ASN A 96 -22.47 15.46 -2.75
N PRO A 97 -23.43 15.10 -1.90
CA PRO A 97 -24.81 15.54 -2.08
C PRO A 97 -24.88 17.08 -1.99
N PRO A 98 -25.68 17.74 -2.85
CA PRO A 98 -25.87 19.18 -2.77
C PRO A 98 -26.37 19.56 -1.38
N LYS A 99 -25.76 20.59 -0.78
CA LYS A 99 -26.26 21.16 0.47
C LYS A 99 -27.70 21.62 0.22
N ILE A 100 -28.66 20.99 0.89
CA ILE A 100 -30.05 21.45 0.88
C ILE A 100 -30.05 22.79 1.63
N GLU A 101 -30.07 23.90 0.90
CA GLU A 101 -30.35 25.21 1.47
C GLU A 101 -31.79 25.18 2.01
N LYS A 102 -31.93 25.38 3.32
CA LYS A 102 -33.23 25.50 4.01
C LYS A 102 -33.77 26.91 3.90
#